data_AF-A0YZ73-F1
#
_entry.id   AF-A0YZ73-F1
#
_cell.length_a   1.000
_cell.length_b   1.000
_cell.length_c   1.000
_cell.angle_alpha   90.00
_cell.angle_beta   90.00
_cell.angle_gamma   90.00
#
_symmetry.space_group_name_H-M   'P 1'
#
loop_
_entity.id
_entity.type
_entity.pdbx_description
1 polymer ?
#
loop_
_entity_poly.entity_id
_entity_poly.type
_entity_poly.pdbx_seq_one_letter_code
_entity_poly.pdbx_strand_id
1 'polypeptide(L)'
;MAIHLTAKSKIIAGAFLLNQGKVDHLIYNKLRAWAKIRGKGRINKDKYWRTVGNKNWCFSTEDGLELFTHSSTPIVRHTKVKGEASPFNGDWTYWSKRRGKYPKTPKRVSRLIKKQKGICPHCGLYFTSTDSVEVDHIQPTSLGGKDIYDNLQLLHKHCHDTKTANDGSLIKNHDKNPF
;
A
#
# COMPACT_ATOMS: atom_id res chain seq x y z
N MET A 1 -42.41 -2.81 -10.11
CA MET A 1 -41.46 -1.90 -10.81
C MET A 1 -41.13 -0.76 -9.88
N ALA A 2 -40.01 -0.83 -9.18
CA ALA A 2 -39.56 0.20 -8.24
C ALA A 2 -38.34 0.92 -8.81
N ILE A 3 -38.46 2.23 -8.81
CA ILE A 3 -37.54 3.24 -9.33
C ILE A 3 -36.52 3.57 -8.23
N HIS A 4 -35.35 4.09 -8.60
CA HIS A 4 -34.32 4.77 -7.78
C HIS A 4 -33.13 3.97 -7.20
N LEU A 5 -32.14 3.71 -8.06
CA LEU A 5 -30.70 3.71 -7.76
C LEU A 5 -30.01 4.25 -9.03
N THR A 6 -29.07 5.18 -9.11
CA THR A 6 -28.21 5.93 -8.19
C THR A 6 -27.59 7.08 -9.00
N ALA A 7 -28.01 8.33 -8.79
CA ALA A 7 -27.42 9.50 -9.48
C ALA A 7 -26.15 10.05 -8.79
N LYS A 8 -25.71 9.48 -7.66
CA LYS A 8 -24.62 10.03 -6.84
C LYS A 8 -23.21 9.50 -7.17
N SER A 9 -23.04 8.52 -8.06
CA SER A 9 -21.70 7.95 -8.37
C SER A 9 -20.97 8.64 -9.54
N LYS A 10 -21.68 9.39 -10.40
CA LYS A 10 -21.06 10.04 -11.58
C LYS A 10 -20.32 11.35 -11.26
N ILE A 11 -20.64 12.03 -10.16
CA ILE A 11 -20.13 13.39 -9.90
C ILE A 11 -18.67 13.37 -9.38
N ILE A 12 -18.24 12.31 -8.68
CA ILE A 12 -16.89 12.26 -8.08
C ILE A 12 -15.81 11.87 -9.12
N ALA A 13 -16.19 11.31 -10.27
CA ALA A 13 -15.24 10.98 -11.34
C ALA A 13 -14.83 12.20 -12.18
N GLY A 14 -15.67 13.23 -12.28
CA GLY A 14 -15.42 14.39 -13.14
C GLY A 14 -14.34 15.35 -12.61
N ALA A 15 -14.20 15.49 -11.28
CA ALA A 15 -13.31 16.48 -10.69
C ALA A 15 -11.81 16.09 -10.74
N PHE A 16 -11.48 14.80 -10.81
CA PHE A 16 -10.08 14.35 -10.85
C PHE A 16 -9.50 14.30 -12.27
N LEU A 17 -10.35 14.21 -13.30
CA LEU A 17 -9.93 14.22 -14.70
C LEU A 17 -9.59 15.65 -15.20
N LEU A 18 -10.13 16.69 -14.56
CA LEU A 18 -9.95 18.09 -15.00
C LEU A 18 -8.64 18.75 -14.55
N ASN A 19 -7.87 18.13 -13.64
CA ASN A 19 -6.66 18.76 -13.08
C ASN A 19 -5.34 18.25 -13.68
N GLN A 20 -5.33 17.11 -14.38
CA GLN A 20 -4.09 16.55 -14.93
C GLN A 20 -3.50 17.43 -16.04
N GLY A 21 -4.34 17.92 -16.96
CA GLY A 21 -3.91 18.82 -18.03
C GLY A 21 -3.37 20.17 -17.54
N LYS A 22 -3.87 20.67 -16.40
CA LYS A 22 -3.37 21.91 -15.79
C LYS A 22 -1.93 21.74 -15.30
N VAL A 23 -1.65 20.63 -14.61
CA VAL A 23 -0.31 20.35 -14.08
C VAL A 23 0.68 20.08 -15.21
N ASP A 24 0.30 19.27 -16.20
CA ASP A 24 1.12 19.01 -17.39
C ASP A 24 1.45 20.33 -18.13
N HIS A 25 0.47 21.24 -18.26
CA HIS A 25 0.68 22.57 -18.86
C HIS A 25 1.63 23.47 -18.05
N LEU A 26 1.51 23.47 -16.71
CA LEU A 26 2.43 24.22 -15.84
C LEU A 26 3.86 23.68 -15.92
N ILE A 27 4.02 22.36 -15.98
CA ILE A 27 5.32 21.71 -16.17
C ILE A 27 5.90 22.08 -17.53
N TYR A 28 5.10 22.03 -18.60
CA TYR A 28 5.53 22.47 -19.93
C TYR A 28 6.05 23.91 -19.92
N ASN A 29 5.32 24.85 -19.27
CA ASN A 29 5.75 26.25 -19.20
C ASN A 29 7.09 26.43 -18.48
N LYS A 30 7.31 25.69 -17.38
CA LYS A 30 8.59 25.68 -16.65
C LYS A 30 9.72 25.11 -17.51
N LEU A 31 9.49 23.98 -18.18
CA LEU A 31 10.48 23.36 -19.08
C LEU A 31 10.79 24.23 -20.30
N ARG A 32 9.78 24.91 -20.86
CA ARG A 32 9.95 25.85 -21.97
C ARG A 32 10.82 27.05 -21.57
N ALA A 33 10.59 27.63 -20.40
CA ALA A 33 11.42 28.72 -19.88
C ALA A 33 12.87 28.26 -19.67
N TRP A 34 13.05 27.10 -19.03
CA TRP A 34 14.35 26.48 -18.83
C TRP A 34 15.09 26.21 -20.16
N ALA A 35 14.40 25.67 -21.16
CA ALA A 35 15.00 25.37 -22.46
C ALA A 35 15.43 26.62 -23.23
N LYS A 36 14.70 27.74 -23.10
CA LYS A 36 15.12 29.03 -23.68
C LYS A 36 16.42 29.55 -23.06
N ILE A 37 16.54 29.46 -21.73
CA ILE A 37 17.73 29.90 -21.01
C ILE A 37 18.92 29.02 -21.43
N ARG A 38 18.74 27.69 -21.40
CA ARG A 38 19.80 26.74 -21.75
C ARG A 38 20.17 26.75 -23.23
N GLY A 39 19.19 27.01 -24.10
CA GLY A 39 19.34 27.11 -25.56
C GLY A 39 19.85 28.46 -26.06
N LYS A 40 20.23 29.38 -25.16
CA LYS A 40 20.71 30.74 -25.49
C LYS A 40 19.72 31.52 -26.38
N GLY A 41 18.43 31.51 -26.01
CA GLY A 41 17.39 32.32 -26.64
C GLY A 41 16.18 31.52 -27.09
N ARG A 42 16.23 30.92 -28.29
CA ARG A 42 15.12 30.12 -28.82
C ARG A 42 14.99 28.80 -28.04
N ILE A 43 13.78 28.26 -28.00
CA ILE A 43 13.43 27.05 -27.22
C ILE A 43 14.25 25.81 -27.65
N ASN A 44 14.86 25.85 -28.84
CA ASN A 44 15.54 24.71 -29.47
C ASN A 44 14.69 23.44 -29.34
N LYS A 45 13.48 23.52 -29.90
CA LYS A 45 12.41 22.53 -29.72
C LYS A 45 12.93 21.12 -30.02
N ASP A 46 13.58 20.94 -31.17
CA ASP A 46 13.95 19.63 -31.69
C ASP A 46 15.02 18.92 -30.83
N LYS A 47 15.72 19.68 -29.98
CA LYS A 47 16.70 19.14 -29.02
C LYS A 47 16.03 18.46 -27.81
N TYR A 48 14.97 19.06 -27.28
CA TYR A 48 14.37 18.67 -26.00
C TYR A 48 12.95 18.09 -26.11
N TRP A 49 12.23 18.42 -27.18
CA TRP A 49 10.89 17.94 -27.47
C TRP A 49 10.90 17.08 -28.73
N ARG A 50 10.71 15.79 -28.55
CA ARG A 50 10.72 14.79 -29.62
C ARG A 50 9.34 14.18 -29.81
N THR A 51 9.17 13.46 -30.90
CA THR A 51 8.00 12.61 -31.11
C THR A 51 8.32 11.23 -30.57
N VAL A 52 7.50 10.73 -29.65
CA VAL A 52 7.64 9.38 -29.10
C VAL A 52 6.33 8.63 -29.27
N GLY A 53 6.38 7.54 -30.05
CA GLY A 53 5.17 6.82 -30.48
C GLY A 53 4.20 7.77 -31.20
N ASN A 54 2.97 7.84 -30.70
CA ASN A 54 1.93 8.71 -31.25
C ASN A 54 1.90 10.11 -30.59
N LYS A 55 2.80 10.40 -29.64
CA LYS A 55 2.80 11.66 -28.90
C LYS A 55 3.83 12.61 -29.49
N ASN A 56 3.37 13.79 -29.87
CA ASN A 56 4.22 14.91 -30.27
C ASN A 56 4.51 15.80 -29.07
N TRP A 57 5.63 16.54 -29.11
CA TRP A 57 6.04 17.44 -28.02
C TRP A 57 6.27 16.71 -26.69
N CYS A 58 6.89 15.53 -26.73
CA CYS A 58 7.34 14.83 -25.54
C CYS A 58 8.71 15.35 -25.11
N PHE A 59 8.80 15.82 -23.87
CA PHE A 59 10.10 16.15 -23.31
C PHE A 59 10.89 14.86 -23.07
N SER A 60 11.99 14.67 -23.79
CA SER A 60 12.77 13.44 -23.72
C SER A 60 14.26 13.66 -23.99
N THR A 61 15.08 12.72 -23.52
CA THR A 61 16.53 12.68 -23.81
C THR A 61 16.81 11.88 -25.08
N GLU A 62 18.05 11.96 -25.57
CA GLU A 62 18.55 11.13 -26.67
C GLU A 62 18.65 9.66 -26.26
N ASP A 63 18.89 9.41 -24.97
CA ASP A 63 18.96 8.07 -24.36
C ASP A 63 17.57 7.41 -24.18
N GLY A 64 16.51 8.04 -24.68
CA GLY A 64 15.15 7.48 -24.65
C GLY A 64 14.40 7.65 -23.33
N LEU A 65 14.90 8.47 -22.40
CA LEU A 65 14.15 8.80 -21.18
C LEU A 65 13.09 9.85 -21.50
N GLU A 66 11.85 9.58 -21.09
CA GLU A 66 10.69 10.43 -21.34
C GLU A 66 10.10 10.98 -20.05
N LEU A 67 9.61 12.22 -20.11
CA LEU A 67 8.86 12.79 -19.02
C LEU A 67 7.52 12.06 -18.85
N PHE A 68 7.30 11.52 -17.65
CA PHE A 68 6.05 10.87 -17.28
C PHE A 68 4.90 11.89 -17.23
N THR A 69 3.84 11.68 -18.02
CA THR A 69 2.67 12.57 -17.98
C THR A 69 1.80 12.27 -16.78
N HIS A 70 1.16 13.28 -16.20
CA HIS A 70 0.26 13.07 -15.08
C HIS A 70 -0.93 12.16 -15.43
N SER A 71 -1.38 12.21 -16.69
CA SER A 71 -2.38 11.30 -17.26
C SER A 71 -1.96 9.83 -17.28
N SER A 72 -0.66 9.54 -17.27
CA SER A 72 -0.14 8.17 -17.22
C SER A 72 -0.18 7.57 -15.82
N THR A 73 -0.47 8.37 -14.78
CA THR A 73 -0.62 7.86 -13.41
C THR A 73 -1.92 7.06 -13.28
N PRO A 74 -1.88 5.76 -12.97
CA PRO A 74 -3.08 4.96 -12.83
C PRO A 74 -3.91 5.43 -11.63
N ILE A 75 -5.23 5.57 -11.83
CA ILE A 75 -6.15 5.88 -10.75
C ILE A 75 -6.40 4.60 -9.93
N VAL A 76 -5.68 4.44 -8.82
CA VAL A 76 -5.90 3.34 -7.88
C VAL A 76 -7.10 3.68 -6.99
N ARG A 77 -8.23 3.00 -7.22
CA ARG A 77 -9.45 3.18 -6.42
C ARG A 77 -9.36 2.39 -5.12
N HIS A 78 -9.41 3.09 -3.98
CA HIS A 78 -9.55 2.46 -2.68
C HIS A 78 -11.02 2.20 -2.34
N THR A 79 -11.31 1.05 -1.73
CA THR A 79 -12.66 0.75 -1.23
C THR A 79 -12.99 1.69 -0.06
N LYS A 80 -14.08 2.45 -0.15
CA LYS A 80 -14.53 3.31 0.96
C LYS A 80 -14.93 2.49 2.20
N VAL A 81 -14.91 3.12 3.37
CA VAL A 81 -15.50 2.53 4.59
C VAL A 81 -17.02 2.46 4.39
N LYS A 82 -17.67 1.38 4.85
CA LYS A 82 -19.11 1.16 4.67
C LYS A 82 -19.90 2.10 5.59
N GLY A 83 -20.69 3.02 5.01
CA GLY A 83 -21.65 3.86 5.75
C GLY A 83 -21.03 4.54 6.97
N GLU A 84 -21.69 4.37 8.12
CA GLU A 84 -21.28 4.90 9.43
C GLU A 84 -20.36 3.94 10.20
N ALA A 85 -19.74 2.95 9.54
CA ALA A 85 -18.86 2.01 10.21
C ALA A 85 -17.68 2.76 10.86
N SER A 86 -17.54 2.56 12.17
CA SER A 86 -16.47 3.10 13.01
C SER A 86 -15.64 1.96 13.58
N PRO A 87 -14.31 2.08 13.73
CA PRO A 87 -13.48 1.07 14.41
C PRO A 87 -13.99 0.68 15.81
N PHE A 88 -14.80 1.55 16.43
CA PHE A 88 -15.31 1.40 17.78
C PHE A 88 -16.78 0.96 17.85
N ASN A 89 -17.43 0.66 16.72
CA ASN A 89 -18.84 0.26 16.70
C ASN A 89 -19.08 -1.24 16.99
N GLY A 90 -18.04 -2.00 17.34
CA GLY A 90 -18.13 -3.43 17.65
C GLY A 90 -18.20 -4.36 16.43
N ASP A 91 -18.15 -3.87 15.19
CA ASP A 91 -18.12 -4.72 13.99
C ASP A 91 -16.70 -5.25 13.69
N TRP A 92 -16.20 -6.07 14.62
CA TRP A 92 -14.86 -6.66 14.55
C TRP A 92 -14.65 -7.50 13.29
N THR A 93 -15.72 -8.14 12.80
CA THR A 93 -15.68 -8.98 11.60
C THR A 93 -15.40 -8.16 10.35
N TYR A 94 -16.03 -6.99 10.21
CA TYR A 94 -15.80 -6.08 9.11
C TYR A 94 -14.38 -5.52 9.15
N TRP A 95 -13.94 -5.03 10.30
CA TRP A 95 -12.62 -4.41 10.44
C TRP A 95 -11.47 -5.40 10.21
N SER A 96 -11.61 -6.64 10.68
CA SER A 96 -10.62 -7.68 10.45
C SER A 96 -10.53 -8.10 8.98
N LYS A 97 -11.69 -8.33 8.33
CA LYS A 97 -11.75 -8.63 6.88
C LYS A 97 -11.18 -7.48 6.05
N ARG A 98 -11.45 -6.22 6.44
CA ARG A 98 -10.95 -5.03 5.78
C ARG A 98 -9.43 -4.91 5.92
N ARG A 99 -8.86 -5.20 7.09
CA ARG A 99 -7.41 -5.21 7.32
C ARG A 99 -6.69 -6.20 6.41
N GLY A 100 -7.25 -7.40 6.22
CA GLY A 100 -6.69 -8.42 5.31
C GLY A 100 -6.80 -8.10 3.80
N LYS A 101 -7.54 -7.04 3.43
CA LYS A 101 -7.65 -6.53 2.05
C LYS A 101 -6.99 -5.16 1.85
N TYR A 102 -6.51 -4.53 2.92
CA TYR A 102 -5.95 -3.19 2.85
C TYR A 102 -4.62 -3.19 2.08
N PRO A 103 -4.45 -2.32 1.05
CA PRO A 103 -3.27 -2.38 0.18
C PRO A 103 -1.92 -2.19 0.87
N LYS A 104 -1.87 -1.47 2.01
CA LYS A 104 -0.63 -1.30 2.76
C LYS A 104 -0.36 -2.41 3.78
N THR A 105 -1.26 -3.39 3.93
CA THR A 105 -1.00 -4.55 4.78
C THR A 105 0.00 -5.46 4.06
N PRO A 106 1.12 -5.84 4.70
CA PRO A 106 2.09 -6.75 4.10
C PRO A 106 1.42 -8.04 3.61
N LYS A 107 1.88 -8.58 2.48
CA LYS A 107 1.28 -9.79 1.87
C LYS A 107 1.25 -10.98 2.84
N ARG A 108 2.34 -11.17 3.61
CA ARG A 108 2.47 -12.23 4.63
C ARG A 108 1.39 -12.11 5.70
N VAL A 109 1.23 -10.92 6.27
CA VAL A 109 0.20 -10.59 7.26
C VAL A 109 -1.20 -10.79 6.66
N SER A 110 -1.47 -10.27 5.46
CA SER A 110 -2.76 -10.43 4.79
C SER A 110 -3.15 -11.89 4.56
N ARG A 111 -2.17 -12.75 4.22
CA ARG A 111 -2.39 -14.19 4.05
C ARG A 111 -2.70 -14.88 5.37
N LEU A 112 -2.01 -14.52 6.44
CA LEU A 112 -2.25 -15.07 7.78
C LEU A 112 -3.61 -14.64 8.36
N ILE A 113 -3.99 -13.36 8.23
CA ILE A 113 -5.34 -12.87 8.60
C ILE A 113 -6.42 -13.71 7.91
N LYS A 114 -6.27 -13.98 6.60
CA LYS A 114 -7.22 -14.82 5.85
C LYS A 114 -7.24 -16.26 6.34
N LYS A 115 -6.05 -16.88 6.54
CA LYS A 115 -5.90 -18.25 7.06
C LYS A 115 -6.56 -18.41 8.43
N GLN A 116 -6.37 -17.44 9.31
CA GLN A 116 -6.90 -17.42 10.68
C GLN A 116 -8.31 -16.86 10.80
N LYS A 117 -9.00 -16.59 9.68
CA LYS A 117 -10.33 -15.96 9.65
C LYS A 117 -10.40 -14.64 10.45
N GLY A 118 -9.26 -13.96 10.56
CA GLY A 118 -9.15 -12.68 11.24
C GLY A 118 -9.04 -12.74 12.76
N ILE A 119 -8.83 -13.93 13.33
CA ILE A 119 -8.81 -14.18 14.78
C ILE A 119 -7.38 -14.52 15.22
N CYS A 120 -6.98 -13.97 16.37
CA CYS A 120 -5.73 -14.32 17.03
C CYS A 120 -5.86 -15.71 17.68
N PRO A 121 -5.01 -16.69 17.35
CA PRO A 121 -5.09 -18.05 17.93
C PRO A 121 -4.73 -18.09 19.41
N HIS A 122 -4.07 -17.06 19.96
CA HIS A 122 -3.69 -17.00 21.37
C HIS A 122 -4.80 -16.46 22.26
N CYS A 123 -5.41 -15.30 21.93
CA CYS A 123 -6.46 -14.68 22.75
C CYS A 123 -7.89 -14.87 22.24
N GLY A 124 -8.08 -15.41 21.03
CA GLY A 124 -9.40 -15.58 20.40
C GLY A 124 -10.06 -14.29 19.92
N LEU A 125 -9.42 -13.13 20.07
CA LEU A 125 -9.96 -11.85 19.62
C LEU A 125 -9.65 -11.57 18.15
N TYR A 126 -10.47 -10.73 17.52
CA TYR A 126 -10.26 -10.29 16.14
C TYR A 126 -9.09 -9.30 16.02
N PHE A 127 -8.39 -9.33 14.89
CA PHE A 127 -7.47 -8.27 14.50
C PHE A 127 -8.22 -7.03 14.02
N THR A 128 -7.99 -5.89 14.66
CA THR A 128 -8.54 -4.58 14.29
C THR A 128 -7.51 -3.77 13.50
N SER A 129 -7.89 -2.63 12.91
CA SER A 129 -6.92 -1.77 12.22
C SER A 129 -5.93 -1.06 13.15
N THR A 130 -6.26 -0.95 14.45
CA THR A 130 -5.44 -0.25 15.45
C THR A 130 -4.46 -1.17 16.17
N ASP A 131 -4.62 -2.49 16.04
CA ASP A 131 -3.76 -3.43 16.77
C ASP A 131 -2.36 -3.52 16.17
N SER A 132 -1.34 -3.59 17.04
CA SER A 132 0.00 -4.06 16.68
C SER A 132 -0.01 -5.59 16.56
N VAL A 133 0.43 -6.10 15.41
CA VAL A 133 0.43 -7.53 15.10
C VAL A 133 1.80 -7.98 14.60
N GLU A 134 2.18 -9.19 14.95
CA GLU A 134 3.48 -9.77 14.63
C GLU A 134 3.29 -11.19 14.08
N VAL A 135 4.17 -11.55 13.14
CA VAL A 135 4.21 -12.90 12.58
C VAL A 135 5.10 -13.74 13.47
N ASP A 136 4.56 -14.86 13.95
CA ASP A 136 5.17 -15.77 14.89
C ASP A 136 5.22 -17.19 14.31
N HIS A 137 6.17 -17.99 14.79
CA HIS A 137 6.27 -19.42 14.48
C HIS A 137 5.56 -20.25 15.55
N ILE A 138 4.62 -21.12 15.13
CA ILE A 138 3.87 -22.02 16.04
C ILE A 138 4.85 -22.90 16.83
N GLN A 139 5.75 -23.59 16.12
CA GLN A 139 6.96 -24.16 16.69
C GLN A 139 8.09 -23.14 16.49
N PRO A 140 8.72 -22.64 17.58
CA PRO A 140 9.83 -21.70 17.47
C PRO A 140 10.98 -22.25 16.62
N THR A 141 11.64 -21.38 15.86
CA THR A 141 12.82 -21.76 15.06
C THR A 141 13.96 -22.28 15.92
N SER A 142 14.11 -21.74 17.14
CA SER A 142 15.09 -22.21 18.12
C SER A 142 14.88 -23.66 18.53
N LEU A 143 13.65 -24.16 18.44
CA LEU A 143 13.22 -25.53 18.72
C LEU A 143 12.99 -26.36 17.44
N GLY A 144 13.57 -25.96 16.30
CA GLY A 144 13.52 -26.71 15.04
C GLY A 144 12.33 -26.38 14.13
N GLY A 145 11.53 -25.36 14.47
CA GLY A 145 10.45 -24.88 13.61
C GLY A 145 10.94 -24.29 12.29
N LYS A 146 10.22 -24.57 11.20
CA LYS A 146 10.55 -24.07 9.85
C LYS A 146 9.83 -22.77 9.53
N ASP A 147 10.42 -21.92 8.69
CA ASP A 147 9.79 -20.69 8.22
C ASP A 147 8.83 -20.94 7.02
N ILE A 148 7.79 -21.74 7.25
CA ILE A 148 6.77 -22.12 6.26
C ILE A 148 5.38 -21.69 6.73
N TYR A 149 4.47 -21.36 5.81
CA TYR A 149 3.14 -20.86 6.15
C TYR A 149 2.32 -21.77 7.07
N ASP A 150 2.59 -23.07 7.08
CA ASP A 150 1.94 -24.03 7.98
C ASP A 150 2.40 -23.89 9.43
N ASN A 151 3.65 -23.46 9.63
CA ASN A 151 4.21 -23.14 10.95
C ASN A 151 4.10 -21.65 11.30
N LEU A 152 3.47 -20.82 10.48
CA LEU A 152 3.31 -19.40 10.76
C LEU A 152 1.91 -19.08 11.27
N GLN A 153 1.87 -18.19 12.25
CA GLN A 153 0.68 -17.55 12.76
C GLN A 153 0.89 -16.05 12.91
N LEU A 154 -0.18 -15.29 12.90
CA LEU A 154 -0.21 -13.88 13.26
C LEU A 154 -0.77 -13.77 14.67
N LEU A 155 -0.11 -13.00 15.51
CA LEU A 155 -0.52 -12.73 16.89
C LEU A 155 -0.65 -11.22 17.12
N HIS A 156 -1.45 -10.83 18.11
CA HIS A 156 -1.30 -9.51 18.70
C HIS A 156 0.07 -9.41 19.37
N LYS A 157 0.69 -8.23 19.37
CA LYS A 157 2.02 -8.04 19.97
C LYS A 157 2.11 -8.61 21.41
N HIS A 158 1.18 -8.24 22.28
CA HIS A 158 1.15 -8.75 23.66
C HIS A 158 0.94 -10.27 23.75
N CYS A 159 0.20 -10.87 22.80
CA CYS A 159 0.03 -12.33 22.73
C CYS A 159 1.32 -13.02 22.30
N HIS A 160 2.09 -12.40 21.38
CA HIS A 160 3.39 -12.90 20.97
C HIS A 160 4.37 -12.87 22.14
N ASP A 161 4.43 -11.76 22.89
CA ASP A 161 5.27 -11.65 24.10
C ASP A 161 4.93 -12.75 25.12
N THR A 162 3.62 -12.97 25.37
CA THR A 162 3.13 -14.02 26.28
C THR A 162 3.48 -15.42 25.80
N LYS A 163 3.34 -15.70 24.49
CA LYS A 163 3.70 -17.00 23.92
C LYS A 163 5.19 -17.27 24.07
N THR A 164 6.04 -16.32 23.67
CA THR A 164 7.50 -16.44 23.72
C THR A 164 8.01 -16.69 25.14
N ALA A 165 7.38 -16.09 26.15
CA ALA A 165 7.71 -16.34 27.54
C ALA A 165 7.43 -17.80 27.98
N ASN A 166 6.49 -18.49 27.33
CA ASN A 166 5.98 -19.80 27.75
C ASN A 166 6.35 -20.96 26.81
N ASP A 167 6.84 -20.70 25.59
CA ASP A 167 7.07 -21.72 24.57
C ASP A 167 8.49 -22.32 24.55
N GLY A 168 9.32 -21.96 25.54
CA GLY A 168 10.67 -22.48 25.70
C GLY A 168 11.69 -21.95 24.69
N SER A 169 11.31 -20.96 23.86
CA SER A 169 12.20 -20.38 22.85
C SER A 169 13.34 -19.53 23.43
N LEU A 170 13.20 -19.06 24.68
CA LEU A 170 14.16 -18.19 25.37
C LEU A 170 15.44 -18.91 25.87
N ILE A 171 15.50 -20.24 25.84
CA ILE A 171 16.56 -21.04 26.49
C ILE A 171 17.93 -20.94 25.76
N LYS A 172 18.05 -20.17 24.67
CA LYS A 172 19.28 -20.08 23.86
C LYS A 172 20.22 -18.91 24.13
N ASN A 173 20.09 -18.21 25.26
CA ASN A 173 21.08 -17.21 25.68
C ASN A 173 21.57 -17.46 27.11
N HIS A 174 22.36 -18.52 27.30
CA HIS A 174 23.42 -18.44 28.31
C HIS A 174 24.71 -18.15 27.56
N ASP A 175 25.04 -16.86 27.45
CA ASP A 175 26.44 -16.46 27.33
C ASP A 175 27.16 -17.10 28.52
N LYS A 176 28.03 -18.08 28.25
CA LYS A 176 28.83 -18.76 29.27
C LYS A 176 30.06 -17.93 29.69
N ASN A 177 30.01 -16.62 29.57
CA ASN A 177 31.12 -15.75 29.99
C ASN A 177 30.59 -14.57 30.82
N PRO A 178 30.71 -14.61 32.16
CA PRO A 178 30.30 -13.51 33.02
C PRO A 178 31.43 -12.49 33.24
N PHE A 179 32.31 -12.29 32.25
CA PHE A 179 33.34 -11.24 32.21
C PHE A 179 33.67 -10.87 30.75
#